data_AF-A0A819VY76-F1
#
_entry.id   AF-A0A819VY76-F1
#
_cell.length_a   1.000
_cell.length_b   1.000
_cell.length_c   1.000
_cell.angle_alpha   90.00
_cell.angle_beta   90.00
_cell.angle_gamma   90.00
#
_symmetry.space_group_name_H-M   'P 1'
#
loop_
_entity.id
_entity.type
_entity.pdbx_description
1 polymer ?
#
loop_
_entity_poly.entity_id
_entity_poly.type
_entity_poly.pdbx_seq_one_letter_code
_entity_poly.pdbx_strand_id
1 'polypeptide(L)'
;MVLIESKSKFVHGLVKTDVNPKDRQNFTSCINLSDDDVLVALEDIEGSQATQIYLRLLRSIVLAYVEHNTPLIDRIYHSWFGVFLCRIWQTWLHVVDETEMPECHTDERINDMFITTPAHFSVELNAHSLLGICLLVAQKQLPESALAISNYHSQSCESTFRLTRSTSGTFSSIVNFTIAQFLKRAGKLSVLTGTENQSESGQLKCPLKFPKHHKR
;
A
#
# COMPACT_ATOMS: atom_id res chain seq x y z
N MET A 1 -3.69 17.82 -14.35
CA MET A 1 -2.95 17.77 -13.06
C MET A 1 -1.70 18.61 -13.27
N VAL A 2 -1.59 19.73 -12.57
CA VAL A 2 -0.58 20.77 -12.84
C VAL A 2 0.83 20.18 -12.92
N LEU A 3 1.21 19.29 -11.98
CA LEU A 3 2.54 18.66 -11.97
C LEU A 3 2.89 17.88 -13.25
N ILE A 4 1.99 17.01 -13.74
CA ILE A 4 2.22 16.17 -14.93
C ILE A 4 2.30 17.03 -16.20
N GLU A 5 1.65 18.19 -16.20
CA GLU A 5 1.61 19.10 -17.34
C GLU A 5 2.75 20.13 -17.31
N SER A 6 3.21 20.52 -16.11
CA SER A 6 4.21 21.58 -15.92
C SER A 6 5.64 21.08 -15.80
N LYS A 7 5.86 19.84 -15.34
CA LYS A 7 7.19 19.26 -15.14
C LYS A 7 7.43 18.04 -16.02
N SER A 8 8.71 17.78 -16.29
CA SER A 8 9.13 16.62 -17.07
C SER A 8 8.94 15.32 -16.28
N LYS A 9 8.50 14.25 -16.97
CA LYS A 9 8.38 12.90 -16.39
C LYS A 9 9.68 12.42 -15.74
N PHE A 10 10.84 12.83 -16.24
CA PHE A 10 12.13 12.46 -15.64
C PHE A 10 12.36 13.01 -14.24
N VAL A 11 11.57 14.02 -13.83
CA VAL A 11 11.65 14.62 -12.49
C VAL A 11 10.78 13.88 -11.49
N HIS A 12 9.55 13.50 -11.89
CA HIS A 12 8.54 13.00 -10.96
C HIS A 12 8.13 11.54 -11.21
N GLY A 13 8.55 10.90 -12.31
CA GLY A 13 8.24 9.51 -12.65
C GLY A 13 6.79 9.22 -13.11
N LEU A 14 5.82 10.02 -12.68
CA LEU A 14 4.38 9.84 -12.96
C LEU A 14 3.99 9.81 -14.45
N VAL A 15 2.94 9.05 -14.73
CA VAL A 15 2.21 9.05 -16.01
C VAL A 15 0.73 9.40 -15.80
N LYS A 16 0.03 9.77 -16.88
CA LYS A 16 -1.40 10.16 -16.81
C LYS A 16 -2.30 9.07 -16.20
N THR A 17 -1.93 7.80 -16.35
CA THR A 17 -2.68 6.69 -15.77
C THR A 17 -2.59 6.64 -14.25
N ASP A 18 -1.53 7.19 -13.64
CA ASP A 18 -1.37 7.18 -12.18
C ASP A 18 -2.40 8.03 -11.45
N VAL A 19 -2.98 9.01 -12.13
CA VAL A 19 -4.04 9.87 -11.58
C VAL A 19 -5.41 9.61 -12.20
N ASN A 20 -5.59 8.44 -12.84
CA ASN A 20 -6.87 8.10 -13.43
C ASN A 20 -7.87 7.65 -12.35
N PRO A 21 -8.92 8.43 -12.03
CA PRO A 21 -9.87 8.10 -10.96
C PRO A 21 -10.75 6.89 -11.30
N LYS A 22 -10.73 6.40 -12.55
CA LYS A 22 -11.45 5.19 -12.96
C LYS A 22 -10.72 3.92 -12.51
N ASP A 23 -9.42 3.98 -12.27
CA ASP A 23 -8.60 2.85 -11.88
C ASP A 23 -8.32 2.86 -10.36
N ARG A 24 -9.40 2.77 -9.57
CA ARG A 24 -9.35 2.92 -8.10
C ARG A 24 -8.65 1.76 -7.38
N GLN A 25 -8.34 0.67 -8.08
CA GLN A 25 -7.70 -0.52 -7.51
C GLN A 25 -6.19 -0.57 -7.81
N ASN A 26 -5.65 0.42 -8.51
CA ASN A 26 -4.24 0.47 -8.87
C ASN A 26 -3.38 0.94 -7.70
N PHE A 27 -2.98 -0.02 -6.88
CA PHE A 27 -2.09 0.22 -5.75
C PHE A 27 -0.72 0.77 -6.19
N THR A 28 -0.20 0.35 -7.34
CA THR A 28 1.08 0.85 -7.87
C THR A 28 1.05 2.36 -8.09
N SER A 29 -0.06 2.88 -8.61
CA SER A 29 -0.22 4.32 -8.78
C SER A 29 -0.24 5.07 -7.45
N CYS A 30 -0.81 4.49 -6.38
CA CYS A 30 -0.72 5.06 -5.03
C CYS A 30 0.73 5.15 -4.53
N ILE A 31 1.53 4.10 -4.76
CA ILE A 31 2.97 4.09 -4.44
C ILE A 31 3.69 5.18 -5.24
N ASN A 32 3.50 5.21 -6.55
CA ASN A 32 4.15 6.20 -7.42
C ASN A 32 3.79 7.64 -7.04
N LEU A 33 2.53 7.90 -6.69
CA LEU A 33 2.07 9.24 -6.30
C LEU A 33 2.67 9.72 -4.99
N SER A 34 2.97 8.81 -4.07
CA SER A 34 3.54 9.12 -2.76
C SER A 34 5.07 9.03 -2.73
N ASP A 35 5.70 8.88 -3.89
CA ASP A 35 7.15 8.80 -4.02
C ASP A 35 7.84 10.13 -3.63
N ASP A 36 9.07 10.03 -3.13
CA ASP A 36 9.83 11.17 -2.63
C ASP A 36 10.16 12.16 -3.76
N ASP A 37 10.39 11.66 -4.99
CA ASP A 37 10.61 12.51 -6.17
C ASP A 37 9.36 13.35 -6.53
N VAL A 38 8.17 12.78 -6.32
CA VAL A 38 6.90 13.50 -6.53
C VAL A 38 6.70 14.56 -5.47
N LEU A 39 7.00 14.24 -4.21
CA LEU A 39 6.89 15.18 -3.09
C LEU A 39 7.81 16.39 -3.30
N VAL A 40 9.07 16.16 -3.67
CA VAL A 40 10.02 17.22 -4.02
C VAL A 40 9.54 18.01 -5.23
N ALA A 41 9.03 17.34 -6.26
CA ALA A 41 8.55 18.03 -7.44
C ALA A 41 7.32 18.92 -7.17
N LEU A 42 6.52 18.63 -6.16
CA LEU A 42 5.40 19.48 -5.74
C LEU A 42 5.84 20.75 -5.01
N GLU A 43 7.03 20.80 -4.40
CA GLU A 43 7.49 21.98 -3.65
C GLU A 43 7.51 23.26 -4.50
N ASP A 44 7.82 23.13 -5.79
CA ASP A 44 7.84 24.27 -6.74
C ASP A 44 6.45 24.65 -7.28
N ILE A 45 5.38 23.97 -6.86
CA ILE A 45 4.01 24.23 -7.33
C ILE A 45 3.23 24.97 -6.24
N GLU A 46 2.83 26.20 -6.56
CA GLU A 46 2.00 27.02 -5.69
C GLU A 46 0.65 26.35 -5.40
N GLY A 47 0.20 26.40 -4.14
CA GLY A 47 -1.05 25.79 -3.68
C GLY A 47 -1.02 24.26 -3.52
N SER A 48 0.14 23.61 -3.68
CA SER A 48 0.26 22.15 -3.57
C SER A 48 0.45 21.63 -2.13
N GLN A 49 0.56 22.51 -1.13
CA GLN A 49 0.95 22.14 0.24
C GLN A 49 0.04 21.09 0.87
N ALA A 50 -1.28 21.23 0.70
CA ALA A 50 -2.25 20.26 1.21
C ALA A 50 -2.07 18.88 0.52
N THR A 51 -1.83 18.87 -0.79
CA THR A 51 -1.54 17.64 -1.54
C THR A 51 -0.25 16.99 -1.05
N GLN A 52 0.81 17.77 -0.79
CA GLN A 52 2.06 17.25 -0.26
C GLN A 52 1.86 16.60 1.12
N ILE A 53 1.12 17.25 2.03
CA ILE A 53 0.83 16.71 3.36
C ILE A 53 0.06 15.40 3.23
N TYR A 54 -0.95 15.35 2.35
CA TYR A 54 -1.73 14.14 2.11
C TYR A 54 -0.89 13.00 1.51
N LEU A 55 -0.01 13.29 0.55
CA LEU A 55 0.88 12.29 -0.03
C LEU A 55 1.94 11.80 0.97
N ARG A 56 2.43 12.67 1.87
CA ARG A 56 3.31 12.29 3.00
C ARG A 56 2.62 11.38 4.01
N LEU A 57 1.32 11.57 4.24
CA LEU A 57 0.51 10.64 5.04
C LEU A 57 0.50 9.25 4.38
N LEU A 58 0.17 9.18 3.09
CA LEU A 58 0.16 7.92 2.35
C LEU A 58 1.53 7.24 2.35
N ARG A 59 2.61 8.00 2.08
CA ARG A 59 3.99 7.51 2.13
C ARG A 59 4.32 6.91 3.49
N SER A 60 3.94 7.58 4.57
CA SER A 60 4.18 7.08 5.93
C SER A 60 3.41 5.78 6.21
N ILE A 61 2.16 5.66 5.76
CA ILE A 61 1.39 4.41 5.88
C ILE A 61 2.09 3.27 5.12
N VAL A 62 2.58 3.53 3.92
CA VAL A 62 3.33 2.55 3.11
C VAL A 62 4.62 2.13 3.81
N LEU A 63 5.41 3.08 4.30
CA LEU A 63 6.67 2.80 5.01
C LEU A 63 6.44 2.00 6.30
N ALA A 64 5.35 2.28 7.03
CA ALA A 64 5.01 1.57 8.25
C ALA A 64 4.65 0.11 8.01
N TYR A 65 3.78 -0.17 7.03
CA TYR A 65 3.10 -1.46 6.94
C TYR A 65 3.37 -2.27 5.68
N VAL A 66 3.88 -1.66 4.60
CA VAL A 66 4.01 -2.31 3.29
C VAL A 66 5.46 -2.54 2.91
N GLU A 67 6.29 -1.51 3.03
CA GLU A 67 7.69 -1.56 2.61
C GLU A 67 8.44 -2.67 3.37
N HIS A 68 9.27 -3.47 2.69
CA HIS A 68 9.95 -4.62 3.32
C HIS A 68 11.18 -4.20 4.13
N ASN A 69 11.88 -3.16 3.67
CA ASN A 69 13.19 -2.78 4.20
C ASN A 69 13.14 -1.74 5.33
N THR A 70 11.95 -1.31 5.75
CA THR A 70 11.81 -0.32 6.83
C THR A 70 12.20 -0.91 8.19
N PRO A 71 13.16 -0.31 8.92
CA PRO A 71 13.49 -0.70 10.29
C PRO A 71 12.29 -0.59 11.23
N LEU A 72 12.27 -1.44 12.28
CA LEU A 72 11.13 -1.50 13.20
C LEU A 72 10.80 -0.15 13.86
N ILE A 73 11.83 0.58 14.29
CA ILE A 73 11.65 1.89 14.95
C ILE A 73 11.01 2.91 13.99
N ASP A 74 11.43 2.91 12.73
CA ASP A 74 10.89 3.79 11.70
C ASP A 74 9.45 3.42 11.37
N ARG A 75 9.10 2.12 11.39
CA ARG A 75 7.70 1.70 11.24
C ARG A 75 6.81 2.24 12.35
N ILE A 76 7.27 2.16 13.60
CA ILE A 76 6.56 2.73 14.75
C ILE A 76 6.41 4.24 14.55
N TYR A 77 7.49 4.94 14.22
CA TYR A 77 7.45 6.37 13.94
C TYR A 77 6.41 6.73 12.87
N HIS A 78 6.48 6.10 11.69
CA HIS A 78 5.57 6.38 10.59
C HIS A 78 4.11 6.00 10.89
N SER A 79 3.89 4.91 11.63
CA SER A 79 2.54 4.51 12.06
C SER A 79 1.89 5.58 12.94
N TRP A 80 2.63 6.10 13.93
CA TRP A 80 2.15 7.11 14.86
C TRP A 80 2.09 8.50 14.21
N PHE A 81 3.03 8.83 13.33
CA PHE A 81 2.95 10.02 12.50
C PHE A 81 1.62 10.09 11.74
N GLY A 82 1.19 8.97 11.15
CA GLY A 82 -0.12 8.87 10.49
C GLY A 82 -1.29 9.15 11.44
N VAL A 83 -1.29 8.57 12.64
CA VAL A 83 -2.31 8.82 13.67
C VAL A 83 -2.34 10.29 14.08
N PHE A 84 -1.19 10.88 14.40
CA PHE A 84 -1.11 12.28 14.82
C PHE A 84 -1.59 13.23 13.73
N LEU A 85 -1.19 13.00 12.47
CA LEU A 85 -1.60 13.84 11.36
C LEU A 85 -3.12 13.76 11.11
N CYS A 86 -3.71 12.55 11.16
CA CYS A 86 -5.15 12.38 11.05
C CYS A 86 -5.90 13.11 12.17
N ARG A 87 -5.43 13.02 13.42
CA ARG A 87 -6.03 13.72 14.57
C ARG A 87 -5.93 15.24 14.46
N ILE A 88 -4.78 15.75 14.02
CA ILE A 88 -4.59 17.19 13.78
C ILE A 88 -5.52 17.65 12.67
N TRP A 89 -5.60 16.92 11.55
CA TRP A 89 -6.49 17.25 10.45
C TRP A 89 -7.96 17.25 10.91
N GLN A 90 -8.39 16.22 11.63
CA GLN A 90 -9.75 16.16 12.16
C GLN A 90 -10.03 17.32 13.12
N THR A 91 -9.12 17.62 14.05
CA THR A 91 -9.28 18.73 15.01
C THR A 91 -9.33 20.08 14.29
N TRP A 92 -8.46 20.28 13.30
CA TRP A 92 -8.41 21.50 12.50
C TRP A 92 -9.75 21.78 11.80
N LEU A 93 -10.40 20.76 11.24
CA LEU A 93 -11.73 20.90 10.63
C LEU A 93 -12.83 21.36 11.60
N HIS A 94 -12.66 21.14 12.91
CA HIS A 94 -13.64 21.55 13.93
C HIS A 94 -13.30 22.88 14.61
N VAL A 95 -12.07 23.39 14.45
CA VAL A 95 -11.58 24.59 15.13
C VAL A 95 -11.43 25.78 14.18
N VAL A 96 -11.33 25.53 12.87
CA VAL A 96 -11.27 26.59 11.86
C VAL A 96 -12.51 27.48 11.94
N ASP A 97 -12.25 28.80 11.93
CA ASP A 97 -13.27 29.82 12.12
C ASP A 97 -14.17 29.95 10.88
N GLU A 98 -15.44 30.32 11.11
CA GLU A 98 -16.44 30.41 10.02
C GLU A 98 -16.07 31.43 8.94
N THR A 99 -15.20 32.37 9.29
CA THR A 99 -14.71 33.42 8.41
C THR A 99 -13.64 32.95 7.43
N GLU A 100 -12.85 31.93 7.78
CA GLU A 100 -11.82 31.34 6.91
C GLU A 100 -12.38 30.24 6.01
N MET A 101 -13.38 29.49 6.49
CA MET A 101 -14.07 28.46 5.73
C MET A 101 -15.59 28.53 5.91
N PRO A 102 -16.27 29.52 5.28
CA PRO A 102 -17.72 29.72 5.41
C PRO A 102 -18.56 28.53 4.90
N GLU A 103 -17.92 27.59 4.22
CA GLU A 103 -18.53 26.36 3.73
C GLU A 103 -18.57 25.22 4.77
N CYS A 104 -18.01 25.38 5.97
CA CYS A 104 -17.63 24.28 6.85
C CYS A 104 -18.48 24.10 8.14
N HIS A 105 -19.78 24.44 8.12
CA HIS A 105 -20.62 24.50 9.35
C HIS A 105 -21.66 23.39 9.52
N THR A 106 -21.63 22.36 8.67
CA THR A 106 -22.45 21.17 8.89
C THR A 106 -21.56 19.94 9.07
N ASP A 107 -21.93 19.07 10.00
CA ASP A 107 -21.24 17.80 10.24
C ASP A 107 -21.07 16.99 8.95
N GLU A 108 -22.04 17.08 8.02
CA GLU A 108 -21.98 16.45 6.70
C GLU A 108 -20.81 16.96 5.83
N ARG A 109 -20.55 18.27 5.80
CA ARG A 109 -19.46 18.84 4.97
C ARG A 109 -18.09 18.59 5.59
N ILE A 110 -17.99 18.58 6.92
CA ILE A 110 -16.77 18.15 7.62
C ILE A 110 -16.44 16.69 7.28
N ASN A 111 -17.45 15.82 7.25
CA ASN A 111 -17.28 14.42 6.88
C ASN A 111 -16.84 14.24 5.42
N ASP A 112 -17.28 15.11 4.50
CA ASP A 112 -16.85 15.09 3.09
C ASP A 112 -15.39 15.57 2.90
N MET A 113 -14.88 16.37 3.83
CA MET A 113 -13.53 16.95 3.77
C MET A 113 -12.46 16.13 4.49
N PHE A 114 -12.86 15.09 5.23
CA PHE A 114 -11.95 14.19 5.92
C PHE A 114 -11.88 12.83 5.23
N ILE A 115 -10.87 12.03 5.59
CA ILE A 115 -10.87 10.62 5.20
C ILE A 115 -12.07 9.91 5.81
N THR A 116 -12.52 8.84 5.16
CA THR A 116 -13.69 8.09 5.65
C THR A 116 -13.43 7.53 7.05
N THR A 117 -14.46 7.49 7.88
CA THR A 117 -14.38 6.95 9.26
C THR A 117 -13.70 5.58 9.33
N PRO A 118 -13.98 4.61 8.43
CA PRO A 118 -13.28 3.33 8.44
C PRO A 118 -11.79 3.45 8.14
N ALA A 119 -11.38 4.34 7.23
CA ALA A 119 -9.97 4.59 6.94
C ALA A 119 -9.26 5.20 8.14
N HIS A 120 -9.89 6.18 8.79
CA HIS A 120 -9.35 6.80 10.00
C HIS A 120 -9.14 5.78 11.13
N PHE A 121 -10.16 5.00 11.46
CA PHE A 121 -10.03 3.96 12.49
C PHE A 121 -9.02 2.88 12.12
N SER A 122 -8.89 2.55 10.83
CA SER A 122 -7.87 1.59 10.38
C SER A 122 -6.45 2.12 10.65
N VAL A 123 -6.20 3.42 10.44
CA VAL A 123 -4.90 4.03 10.77
C VAL A 123 -4.60 3.90 12.26
N GLU A 124 -5.57 4.22 13.13
CA GLU A 124 -5.40 4.10 14.59
C GLU A 124 -5.21 2.65 15.04
N LEU A 125 -6.10 1.75 14.61
CA LEU A 125 -6.05 0.34 14.99
C LEU A 125 -4.74 -0.33 14.56
N ASN A 126 -4.25 -0.03 13.37
CA ASN A 126 -2.99 -0.58 12.87
C ASN A 126 -1.80 -0.07 13.69
N ALA A 127 -1.77 1.21 14.07
CA ALA A 127 -0.67 1.77 14.86
C ALA A 127 -0.63 1.17 16.26
N HIS A 128 -1.80 1.07 16.91
CA HIS A 128 -1.93 0.41 18.21
C HIS A 128 -1.57 -1.07 18.16
N SER A 129 -1.98 -1.76 17.10
CA SER A 129 -1.69 -3.19 16.90
C SER A 129 -0.20 -3.44 16.65
N LEU A 130 0.46 -2.61 15.84
CA LEU A 130 1.91 -2.69 15.64
C LEU A 130 2.67 -2.51 16.95
N LEU A 131 2.33 -1.48 17.73
CA LEU A 131 2.93 -1.25 19.05
C LEU A 131 2.66 -2.43 19.99
N GLY A 132 1.42 -2.92 20.01
CA GLY A 132 1.02 -4.08 20.81
C GLY A 132 1.86 -5.32 20.50
N ILE A 133 2.05 -5.65 19.22
CA ILE A 133 2.89 -6.77 18.78
C ILE A 133 4.33 -6.57 19.26
N CYS A 134 4.88 -5.37 19.11
CA CYS A 134 6.24 -5.06 19.59
C CYS A 134 6.38 -5.28 21.10
N LEU A 135 5.40 -4.81 21.89
CA LEU A 135 5.40 -4.98 23.34
C LEU A 135 5.26 -6.44 23.75
N LEU A 136 4.39 -7.20 23.09
CA LEU A 136 4.20 -8.63 23.36
C LEU A 136 5.45 -9.44 23.05
N VAL A 137 6.18 -9.11 21.97
CA VAL A 137 7.48 -9.73 21.66
C VAL A 137 8.52 -9.34 22.71
N ALA A 138 8.61 -8.06 23.09
CA ALA A 138 9.53 -7.60 24.13
C ALA A 138 9.28 -8.27 25.50
N GLN A 139 8.01 -8.54 25.81
CA GLN A 139 7.58 -9.27 27.01
C GLN A 139 7.71 -10.80 26.87
N LYS A 140 8.24 -11.31 25.75
CA LYS A 140 8.40 -12.73 25.43
C LYS A 140 7.07 -13.52 25.41
N GLN A 141 5.95 -12.83 25.15
CA GLN A 141 4.64 -13.45 24.96
C GLN A 141 4.40 -13.86 23.50
N LEU A 142 5.16 -13.28 22.57
CA LEU A 142 5.19 -13.65 21.15
C LEU A 142 6.62 -13.95 20.69
N PRO A 143 6.80 -14.82 19.69
CA PRO A 143 8.11 -15.08 19.09
C PRO A 143 8.61 -13.87 18.28
N GLU A 144 9.93 -13.72 18.16
CA GLU A 144 10.55 -12.65 17.35
C GLU A 144 10.09 -12.66 15.89
N SER A 145 9.69 -13.83 15.36
CA SER A 145 9.12 -13.95 14.01
C SER A 145 7.82 -13.16 13.82
N ALA A 146 7.13 -12.77 14.90
CA ALA A 146 5.97 -11.88 14.84
C ALA A 146 6.35 -10.45 14.42
N LEU A 147 7.63 -10.07 14.49
CA LEU A 147 8.12 -8.77 13.98
C LEU A 147 8.32 -8.74 12.46
N ALA A 148 7.94 -9.81 11.74
CA ALA A 148 7.90 -9.80 10.29
C ALA A 148 6.70 -9.00 9.76
N ILE A 149 6.67 -7.69 10.05
CA ILE A 149 5.54 -6.78 9.80
C ILE A 149 5.11 -6.75 8.33
N SER A 150 6.06 -6.93 7.41
CA SER A 150 5.76 -7.03 5.97
C SER A 150 4.83 -8.20 5.60
N ASN A 151 4.55 -9.13 6.51
CA ASN A 151 3.62 -10.23 6.27
C ASN A 151 2.17 -9.89 6.64
N TYR A 152 1.91 -8.71 7.24
CA TYR A 152 0.59 -8.34 7.75
C TYR A 152 -0.30 -7.60 6.75
N HIS A 153 0.21 -7.29 5.56
CA HIS A 153 -0.57 -6.67 4.50
C HIS A 153 -1.12 -7.71 3.50
N SER A 154 -2.17 -7.33 2.76
CA SER A 154 -2.86 -8.24 1.83
C SER A 154 -2.17 -8.46 0.47
N GLN A 155 -1.06 -7.78 0.15
CA GLN A 155 -0.42 -7.88 -1.18
C GLN A 155 -0.04 -9.32 -1.57
N SER A 156 0.40 -10.14 -0.62
CA SER A 156 0.70 -11.56 -0.88
C SER A 156 -0.55 -12.37 -1.28
N CYS A 157 -1.70 -12.06 -0.67
CA CYS A 157 -2.99 -12.65 -1.03
C CYS A 157 -3.44 -12.19 -2.42
N GLU A 158 -3.35 -10.89 -2.72
CA GLU A 158 -3.69 -10.34 -4.04
C GLU A 158 -2.80 -10.92 -5.14
N SER A 159 -1.51 -11.08 -4.87
CA SER A 159 -0.57 -11.75 -5.78
C SER A 159 -0.99 -13.19 -6.05
N THR A 160 -1.41 -13.92 -5.01
CA THR A 160 -1.92 -15.30 -5.14
C THR A 160 -3.20 -15.36 -5.98
N PHE A 161 -4.15 -14.45 -5.77
CA PHE A 161 -5.36 -14.35 -6.61
C PHE A 161 -5.04 -14.01 -8.06
N ARG A 162 -4.09 -13.09 -8.30
CA ARG A 162 -3.62 -12.76 -9.65
C ARG A 162 -2.95 -13.96 -10.33
N LEU A 163 -2.10 -14.69 -9.61
CA LEU A 163 -1.44 -15.89 -10.12
C LEU A 163 -2.46 -16.99 -10.45
N THR A 164 -3.43 -17.25 -9.58
CA THR A 164 -4.49 -18.24 -9.86
C THR A 164 -5.37 -17.85 -11.05
N ARG A 165 -5.63 -16.56 -11.27
CA ARG A 165 -6.29 -16.05 -12.49
C ARG A 165 -5.45 -16.28 -13.73
N SER A 166 -4.13 -16.07 -13.66
CA SER A 166 -3.21 -16.32 -14.78
C SER A 166 -2.94 -17.80 -15.05
N THR A 167 -3.17 -18.66 -14.06
CA THR A 167 -2.99 -20.12 -14.16
C THR A 167 -4.21 -20.75 -14.81
N SER A 168 -4.37 -20.51 -16.10
CA SER A 168 -5.39 -21.15 -16.94
C SER A 168 -4.75 -22.07 -17.98
N GLY A 169 -5.50 -23.04 -18.48
CA GLY A 169 -4.99 -23.98 -19.49
C GLY A 169 -4.67 -23.28 -20.81
N THR A 170 -3.85 -23.91 -21.67
CA THR A 170 -3.35 -23.38 -22.95
C THR A 170 -4.42 -22.84 -23.91
N PHE A 171 -5.69 -23.22 -23.71
CA PHE A 171 -6.84 -22.80 -24.52
C PHE A 171 -8.00 -22.23 -23.67
N SER A 172 -7.72 -21.80 -22.44
CA SER A 172 -8.73 -21.26 -21.52
C SER A 172 -8.29 -19.90 -20.99
N SER A 173 -9.10 -18.87 -21.23
CA SER A 173 -8.95 -17.52 -20.66
C SER A 173 -9.89 -17.30 -19.48
N ILE A 174 -10.35 -18.37 -18.82
CA ILE A 174 -11.32 -18.28 -17.72
C ILE A 174 -10.65 -17.67 -16.49
N VAL A 175 -10.88 -16.36 -16.33
CA VAL A 175 -10.43 -15.53 -15.19
C VAL A 175 -11.35 -15.67 -13.98
N ASN A 176 -12.63 -16.00 -14.18
CA ASN A 176 -13.60 -16.20 -13.10
C ASN A 176 -13.75 -17.70 -12.83
N PHE A 177 -13.59 -18.12 -11.58
CA PHE A 177 -13.61 -19.53 -11.22
C PHE A 177 -14.31 -19.77 -9.89
N THR A 178 -14.85 -20.98 -9.72
CA THR A 178 -15.47 -21.41 -8.47
C THR A 178 -14.41 -21.65 -7.39
N ILE A 179 -14.83 -21.77 -6.14
CA ILE A 179 -13.92 -22.08 -5.01
C ILE A 179 -13.18 -23.41 -5.25
N ALA A 180 -13.87 -24.44 -5.74
CA ALA A 180 -13.24 -25.72 -6.07
C ALA A 180 -12.13 -25.57 -7.14
N GLN A 181 -12.37 -24.74 -8.15
CA GLN A 181 -11.38 -24.43 -9.17
C GLN A 181 -10.23 -23.60 -8.62
N PHE A 182 -10.49 -22.62 -7.74
CA PHE A 182 -9.45 -21.87 -7.03
C PHE A 182 -8.53 -22.80 -6.25
N LEU A 183 -9.08 -23.67 -5.40
CA LEU A 183 -8.29 -24.60 -4.58
C LEU A 183 -7.41 -25.51 -5.44
N LYS A 184 -7.93 -26.00 -6.58
CA LYS A 184 -7.15 -26.79 -7.53
C LYS A 184 -6.00 -25.99 -8.15
N ARG A 185 -6.23 -24.71 -8.50
CA ARG A 185 -5.19 -23.83 -9.06
C ARG A 185 -4.16 -23.43 -7.99
N ALA A 186 -4.60 -23.14 -6.77
CA ALA A 186 -3.73 -22.83 -5.63
C ALA A 186 -2.82 -24.02 -5.27
N GLY A 187 -3.35 -25.25 -5.29
CA GLY A 187 -2.54 -26.46 -5.10
C GLY A 187 -1.44 -26.60 -6.17
N LYS A 188 -1.75 -26.31 -7.44
CA LYS A 188 -0.73 -26.29 -8.51
C LYS A 188 0.33 -25.21 -8.27
N LEU A 189 -0.08 -24.00 -7.88
CA LEU A 189 0.85 -22.92 -7.56
C LEU A 189 1.78 -23.30 -6.41
N SER A 190 1.25 -23.90 -5.34
CA SER A 190 2.07 -24.35 -4.21
C SER A 190 3.17 -25.33 -4.63
N VAL A 191 2.86 -26.28 -5.53
CA VAL A 191 3.85 -27.21 -6.08
C VAL A 191 4.89 -26.46 -6.93
N LEU A 192 4.46 -25.52 -7.78
CA LEU A 192 5.36 -24.72 -8.62
C LEU A 192 6.33 -23.89 -7.77
N THR A 193 5.80 -23.12 -6.81
CA THR A 193 6.60 -22.29 -5.90
C THR A 193 7.53 -23.15 -5.04
N GLY A 194 7.07 -24.30 -4.56
CA GLY A 194 7.94 -25.25 -3.84
C GLY A 194 9.10 -25.76 -4.69
N THR A 195 8.84 -26.01 -5.97
CA THR A 195 9.87 -26.48 -6.93
C THR A 195 10.86 -25.37 -7.28
N GLU A 196 10.40 -24.14 -7.46
CA GLU A 196 11.24 -22.95 -7.68
C GLU A 196 12.16 -22.71 -6.49
N ASN A 197 11.63 -22.70 -5.27
CA ASN A 197 12.41 -22.51 -4.05
C ASN A 197 13.47 -23.61 -3.86
N GLN A 198 13.17 -24.87 -4.20
CA GLN A 198 14.14 -25.97 -4.17
C GLN A 198 15.23 -25.86 -5.24
N SER A 199 14.90 -25.27 -6.40
CA SER A 199 15.85 -24.97 -7.48
C SER A 199 16.82 -23.86 -7.08
N GLU A 200 16.31 -22.77 -6.50
CA GLU A 200 17.10 -21.63 -6.05
C GLU A 200 18.00 -21.96 -4.85
N SER A 201 17.54 -22.83 -3.94
CA SER A 201 18.34 -23.32 -2.81
C SER A 201 19.37 -24.40 -3.20
N GLY A 202 19.46 -24.77 -4.47
CA GLY A 202 20.43 -25.76 -4.97
C GLY A 202 20.19 -27.19 -4.47
N GLN A 203 19.00 -27.48 -3.91
CA GLN A 203 18.66 -28.80 -3.36
C GLN A 203 18.25 -29.81 -4.44
N LEU A 204 17.97 -29.35 -5.66
CA LEU A 204 17.64 -30.23 -6.79
C LEU A 204 18.91 -30.76 -7.48
N LYS A 205 19.02 -32.09 -7.60
CA LYS A 205 20.09 -32.76 -8.39
C LYS A 205 20.10 -32.39 -9.87
N CYS A 206 19.01 -31.84 -10.40
CA CYS A 206 18.90 -31.35 -11.77
C CYS A 206 18.16 -29.99 -11.75
N PRO A 207 18.80 -28.89 -12.17
CA PRO A 207 18.18 -27.57 -12.15
C PRO A 207 17.04 -27.52 -13.18
N LEU A 208 15.80 -27.43 -12.68
CA LEU A 208 14.63 -27.21 -13.52
C LEU A 208 14.68 -25.78 -14.08
N LYS A 209 14.97 -25.65 -15.39
CA LYS A 209 14.87 -24.39 -16.11
C LYS A 209 13.47 -24.24 -16.66
N PHE A 210 12.61 -23.51 -15.95
CA PHE A 210 11.36 -23.06 -16.55
C PHE A 210 11.66 -22.03 -17.66
N PRO A 211 10.92 -22.06 -18.78
CA PRO A 211 11.04 -21.03 -19.80
C PRO A 211 10.74 -19.67 -19.16
N LYS A 212 11.75 -18.81 -19.04
CA LYS A 212 11.52 -17.40 -18.68
C LYS A 212 10.78 -16.76 -19.85
N HIS A 213 9.49 -16.52 -19.69
CA HIS A 213 8.76 -15.66 -20.62
C HIS A 213 9.37 -14.26 -20.49
N HIS A 214 10.26 -13.90 -21.41
CA HIS A 214 10.71 -12.53 -21.60
C HIS A 214 9.52 -11.69 -22.08
N LYS A 215 8.75 -11.13 -21.15
CA LYS A 215 7.94 -9.96 -21.47
C LYS A 215 8.90 -8.76 -21.41
N ARG A 216 9.37 -8.36 -22.59
CA ARG A 216 9.90 -7.01 -22.83
C ARG A 216 8.77 -6.00 -22.81
#